data_AF-A0A2D7K739-F1
#
_entry.id   AF-A0A2D7K739-F1
#
_cell.length_a   1.000
_cell.length_b   1.000
_cell.length_c   1.000
_cell.angle_alpha   90.00
_cell.angle_beta   90.00
_cell.angle_gamma   90.00
#
_symmetry.space_group_name_H-M   'P 1'
#
loop_
_entity.id
_entity.type
_entity.pdbx_description
1 polymer ?
#
loop_
_entity_poly.entity_id
_entity_poly.type
_entity_poly.pdbx_seq_one_letter_code
_entity_poly.pdbx_strand_id
1 'polypeptide(L)'
;MIKKIFLLVFVFGLLLNCDILLFDYLGLDFINTRNLFWIHFFLLLLTILFFLMYNFLQKRKTKSPFTYLSLSFIKMIFSLFFLYPVISTNSVSAVYYIFHFFIFYFIYLFIEIFFLIKDSR
;
A
#
# COMPACT_ATOMS: atom_id res chain seq x y z
N MET A 1 -0.19 17.24 8.14
CA MET A 1 -0.94 16.00 7.84
C MET A 1 -1.68 16.09 6.51
N ILE A 2 -2.55 17.10 6.31
CA ILE A 2 -3.33 17.27 5.07
C ILE A 2 -2.47 17.30 3.79
N LYS A 3 -1.37 18.09 3.78
CA LYS A 3 -0.45 18.12 2.62
C LYS A 3 0.14 16.74 2.26
N LYS A 4 0.41 15.88 3.26
CA LYS A 4 0.93 14.51 3.05
C LYS A 4 -0.13 13.59 2.49
N ILE A 5 -1.35 13.67 3.03
CA ILE A 5 -2.50 12.90 2.53
C ILE A 5 -2.79 13.29 1.08
N PHE A 6 -2.80 14.59 0.77
CA PHE A 6 -2.97 15.07 -0.61
C PHE A 6 -1.88 14.53 -1.55
N LEU A 7 -0.61 14.60 -1.13
CA LEU A 7 0.49 14.07 -1.91
C LEU A 7 0.41 12.54 -2.09
N LEU A 8 -0.02 11.81 -1.06
CA LEU A 8 -0.28 10.37 -1.14
C LEU A 8 -1.39 10.04 -2.14
N VAL A 9 -2.49 10.77 -2.12
CA VAL A 9 -3.59 10.60 -3.07
C VAL A 9 -3.12 10.91 -4.50
N PHE A 10 -2.29 11.95 -4.67
CA PHE A 10 -1.69 12.27 -5.96
C PHE A 10 -0.77 11.15 -6.46
N VAL A 11 0.12 10.64 -5.61
CA VAL A 11 1.01 9.52 -5.93
C VAL A 11 0.22 8.24 -6.22
N PHE A 12 -0.85 7.96 -5.47
CA PHE A 12 -1.78 6.88 -5.77
C PHE A 12 -2.38 7.02 -7.16
N GLY A 13 -2.85 8.22 -7.53
CA GLY A 13 -3.40 8.48 -8.85
C GLY A 13 -2.38 8.19 -9.94
N LEU A 14 -1.13 8.64 -9.77
CA LEU A 14 -0.05 8.36 -10.72
C LEU A 14 0.25 6.87 -10.83
N LEU A 15 0.44 6.18 -9.70
CA LEU A 15 0.75 4.74 -9.68
C LEU A 15 -0.36 3.91 -10.31
N LEU A 16 -1.62 4.20 -10.01
CA LEU A 16 -2.76 3.50 -10.59
C LEU A 16 -2.83 3.70 -12.11
N ASN A 17 -2.66 4.94 -12.59
CA ASN A 17 -2.67 5.21 -14.03
C ASN A 17 -1.50 4.55 -14.74
N CYS A 18 -0.28 4.61 -14.18
CA CYS A 18 0.88 3.91 -14.72
C CYS A 18 0.65 2.39 -14.78
N ASP A 19 0.05 1.81 -13.75
CA ASP A 19 -0.24 0.37 -13.68
C ASP A 19 -1.25 -0.05 -14.75
N ILE A 20 -2.35 0.70 -14.90
CA ILE A 20 -3.36 0.45 -15.95
C ILE A 20 -2.75 0.56 -17.35
N LEU A 21 -1.99 1.62 -17.62
CA LEU A 21 -1.33 1.82 -18.91
C LEU A 21 -0.32 0.73 -19.23
N LEU A 22 0.42 0.25 -18.23
CA LEU A 22 1.40 -0.81 -18.39
C LEU A 22 0.73 -2.15 -18.70
N PHE A 23 -0.38 -2.46 -18.03
CA PHE A 23 -1.18 -3.66 -18.31
C PHE A 23 -1.78 -3.63 -19.72
N ASP A 24 -2.31 -2.49 -20.12
CA ASP A 24 -2.88 -2.27 -21.46
C ASP A 24 -1.80 -2.39 -22.55
N TYR A 25 -0.64 -1.75 -22.34
CA TYR A 25 0.49 -1.80 -23.28
C TYR A 25 1.09 -3.21 -23.44
N LEU A 26 1.17 -3.98 -22.36
CA LEU A 26 1.71 -5.35 -22.38
C LEU A 26 0.68 -6.41 -22.77
N GLY A 27 -0.60 -6.06 -22.89
CA GLY A 27 -1.68 -7.01 -23.20
C GLY A 27 -1.85 -8.10 -22.15
N LEU A 28 -1.64 -7.78 -20.87
CA LEU A 28 -1.68 -8.75 -19.77
C LEU A 28 -3.11 -8.92 -19.23
N ASP A 29 -3.82 -9.97 -19.67
CA ASP A 29 -5.21 -10.23 -19.24
C ASP A 29 -5.35 -11.01 -17.92
N PHE A 30 -4.24 -11.29 -17.23
CA PHE A 30 -4.25 -12.10 -16.00
C PHE A 30 -4.91 -11.41 -14.80
N ILE A 31 -5.01 -10.06 -14.81
CA ILE A 31 -5.62 -9.27 -13.73
C ILE A 31 -6.57 -8.23 -14.34
N ASN A 32 -7.85 -8.30 -13.94
CA ASN A 32 -8.85 -7.33 -14.35
C ASN A 32 -8.52 -5.91 -13.82
N THR A 33 -8.78 -4.86 -14.60
CA THR A 33 -8.61 -3.45 -14.19
C THR A 33 -9.34 -3.11 -12.89
N ARG A 34 -10.51 -3.73 -12.65
CA ARG A 34 -11.23 -3.61 -11.38
C ARG A 34 -10.40 -4.12 -10.19
N ASN A 35 -9.67 -5.22 -10.38
CA ASN A 35 -8.83 -5.81 -9.36
C ASN A 35 -7.58 -4.96 -9.10
N LEU A 36 -6.99 -4.36 -10.15
CA LEU A 36 -5.92 -3.37 -10.00
C LEU A 36 -6.37 -2.20 -9.14
N PHE A 37 -7.54 -1.62 -9.43
CA PHE A 37 -8.10 -0.54 -8.63
C PHE A 37 -8.22 -0.90 -7.15
N TRP A 38 -8.75 -2.09 -6.84
CA TRP A 38 -8.91 -2.55 -5.46
C TRP A 38 -7.58 -2.73 -4.71
N ILE A 39 -6.53 -3.22 -5.38
CA ILE A 39 -5.18 -3.32 -4.79
C ILE A 39 -4.71 -1.93 -4.38
N HIS A 40 -4.68 -0.99 -5.33
CA HIS A 40 -4.19 0.36 -5.06
C HIS A 40 -5.03 1.06 -4.00
N PHE A 41 -6.36 0.91 -4.07
CA PHE A 41 -7.28 1.56 -3.14
C PHE A 41 -7.07 1.04 -1.72
N PHE A 42 -6.92 -0.27 -1.56
CA PHE A 42 -6.60 -0.88 -0.28
C PHE A 42 -5.26 -0.37 0.27
N LEU A 43 -4.20 -0.36 -0.55
CA LEU A 43 -2.87 0.10 -0.14
C LEU A 43 -2.86 1.58 0.25
N LEU A 44 -3.58 2.44 -0.48
CA LEU A 44 -3.76 3.84 -0.12
C LEU A 44 -4.44 3.98 1.25
N LEU A 45 -5.58 3.30 1.44
CA LEU A 45 -6.35 3.35 2.68
C LEU A 45 -5.52 2.86 3.87
N LEU A 46 -4.79 1.75 3.69
CA LEU A 46 -3.90 1.19 4.70
C LEU A 46 -2.75 2.16 5.06
N THR A 47 -2.23 2.88 4.07
CA THR A 47 -1.16 3.87 4.27
C THR A 47 -1.67 5.14 4.96
N ILE A 48 -2.88 5.61 4.63
CA ILE A 48 -3.52 6.73 5.33
C ILE A 48 -3.78 6.36 6.78
N LEU A 49 -4.36 5.18 7.04
CA LEU A 49 -4.58 4.66 8.39
C LEU A 49 -3.27 4.58 9.19
N PHE A 50 -2.21 4.09 8.56
CA PHE A 50 -0.89 4.05 9.16
C PHE A 50 -0.42 5.44 9.61
N PHE A 51 -0.47 6.46 8.75
CA PHE A 51 -0.04 7.82 9.12
C PHE A 51 -0.92 8.42 10.23
N LEU A 52 -2.21 8.12 10.25
CA LEU A 52 -3.11 8.55 11.33
C LEU A 52 -2.72 7.90 12.67
N MET A 53 -2.54 6.58 12.69
CA MET A 53 -2.14 5.83 13.88
C MET A 53 -0.74 6.24 14.36
N TYR A 54 0.21 6.38 13.44
CA TYR A 54 1.57 6.79 13.75
C TYR A 54 1.62 8.18 14.39
N ASN A 55 0.90 9.16 13.82
CA ASN A 55 0.79 10.49 14.43
C ASN A 55 0.10 10.46 15.79
N PHE A 56 -0.93 9.63 15.96
CA PHE A 56 -1.61 9.46 17.24
C PHE A 56 -0.68 8.90 18.32
N LEU A 57 0.13 7.89 17.99
CA LEU A 57 1.10 7.29 18.91
C LEU A 57 2.27 8.24 19.20
N GLN A 58 2.77 8.98 18.20
CA GLN A 58 3.81 9.99 18.42
C GLN A 58 3.40 11.07 19.43
N LYS A 59 2.13 11.51 19.42
CA LYS A 59 1.61 12.47 20.42
C LYS A 59 1.74 11.95 21.86
N ARG A 60 1.81 10.63 22.06
CA ARG A 60 2.01 9.96 23.36
C ARG A 60 3.50 9.77 23.72
N LYS A 61 4.41 10.53 23.08
CA LYS A 61 5.88 10.57 23.33
C LYS A 61 6.69 9.31 22.99
N THR A 62 6.11 8.31 22.33
CA THR A 62 6.87 7.16 21.81
C THR A 62 7.49 7.50 20.46
N LYS A 63 8.56 8.30 20.44
CA LYS A 63 9.37 8.55 19.22
C LYS A 63 10.34 7.39 18.94
N SER A 64 9.86 6.17 19.07
CA SER A 64 10.69 4.98 18.94
C SER A 64 10.58 4.40 17.53
N PRO A 65 11.70 3.99 16.90
CA PRO A 65 11.67 3.22 15.66
C PRO A 65 10.84 1.93 15.79
N PHE A 66 10.68 1.40 17.01
CA PHE A 66 9.82 0.26 17.28
C PHE A 66 8.32 0.56 17.08
N THR A 67 7.88 1.81 17.22
CA THR A 67 6.48 2.22 16.95
C THR A 67 6.17 2.17 15.45
N TYR A 68 7.13 2.55 14.62
CA TYR A 68 7.01 2.36 13.17
C TYR A 68 6.93 0.87 12.84
N LEU A 69 7.89 0.10 13.35
CA LEU A 69 7.99 -1.34 13.06
C LEU A 69 6.72 -2.09 13.45
N SER A 70 6.16 -1.84 14.63
CA SER A 70 4.93 -2.51 15.09
C SER A 70 3.72 -2.19 14.21
N LEU A 71 3.57 -0.93 13.78
CA LEU A 71 2.52 -0.54 12.85
C LEU A 71 2.74 -1.16 11.46
N SER A 72 3.99 -1.26 10.98
CA SER A 72 4.29 -1.97 9.73
C SER A 72 3.91 -3.45 9.82
N PHE A 73 4.18 -4.13 10.95
CA PHE A 73 3.74 -5.51 11.17
C PHE A 73 2.21 -5.63 11.14
N ILE A 74 1.49 -4.70 11.76
CA ILE A 74 0.03 -4.67 11.72
C ILE A 74 -0.47 -4.49 10.27
N LYS A 75 0.14 -3.61 9.48
CA LYS A 75 -0.18 -3.46 8.04
C LYS A 75 0.01 -4.78 7.30
N MET A 76 1.11 -5.50 7.53
CA MET A 76 1.35 -6.79 6.88
C MET A 76 0.25 -7.80 7.21
N ILE A 77 -0.22 -7.85 8.45
CA ILE A 77 -1.34 -8.71 8.87
C ILE A 77 -2.62 -8.33 8.11
N PHE A 78 -2.96 -7.03 8.04
CA PHE A 78 -4.13 -6.58 7.28
C PHE A 78 -4.04 -6.91 5.79
N SER A 79 -2.85 -6.81 5.20
CA SER A 79 -2.60 -7.22 3.81
C SER A 79 -2.87 -8.72 3.61
N LEU A 80 -2.50 -9.58 4.56
CA LEU A 80 -2.81 -11.01 4.48
C LEU A 80 -4.33 -11.28 4.53
N PHE A 81 -5.08 -10.56 5.38
CA PHE A 81 -6.53 -10.65 5.39
C PHE A 81 -7.17 -10.22 4.07
N PHE A 82 -6.63 -9.16 3.44
CA PHE A 82 -7.10 -8.72 2.12
C PHE A 82 -6.81 -9.74 1.02
N LEU A 83 -5.64 -10.40 1.06
CA LEU A 83 -5.26 -11.41 0.08
C LEU A 83 -5.93 -12.77 0.31
N TYR A 84 -6.42 -13.06 1.53
CA TYR A 84 -6.97 -14.36 1.89
C TYR A 84 -8.04 -14.89 0.93
N PRO A 85 -9.03 -14.10 0.48
CA PRO A 85 -10.05 -14.57 -0.47
C PRO A 85 -9.46 -14.98 -1.82
N VAL A 86 -8.33 -14.40 -2.23
CA VAL A 86 -7.66 -14.73 -3.49
C VAL A 86 -6.79 -15.98 -3.31
N ILE A 87 -6.06 -16.07 -2.20
CA ILE A 87 -5.24 -17.24 -1.84
C ILE A 87 -6.11 -18.51 -1.78
N SER A 88 -7.31 -18.43 -1.21
CA SER A 88 -8.20 -19.59 -1.06
C SER A 88 -8.73 -20.17 -2.38
N THR A 89 -8.67 -19.40 -3.48
CA THR A 89 -9.13 -19.88 -4.81
C THR A 89 -8.15 -20.84 -5.48
N ASN A 90 -6.89 -20.92 -5.01
CA ASN A 90 -5.84 -21.81 -5.55
C ASN A 90 -5.70 -21.79 -7.09
N SER A 91 -5.92 -20.63 -7.71
CA SER A 91 -5.81 -20.45 -9.17
C SER A 91 -4.42 -19.95 -9.59
N VAL A 92 -4.00 -20.24 -10.82
CA VAL A 92 -2.75 -19.69 -11.38
C VAL A 92 -2.78 -18.16 -11.41
N SER A 93 -3.94 -17.56 -11.72
CA SER A 93 -4.18 -16.11 -11.64
C SER A 93 -4.01 -15.53 -10.23
N ALA A 94 -4.27 -16.32 -9.17
CA ALA A 94 -4.08 -15.86 -7.80
C ALA A 94 -2.60 -15.56 -7.51
N VAL A 95 -1.68 -16.37 -8.05
CA VAL A 95 -0.24 -16.17 -7.87
C VAL A 95 0.20 -14.83 -8.45
N TYR A 96 -0.19 -14.54 -9.69
CA TYR A 96 0.12 -13.26 -10.33
C TYR A 96 -0.47 -12.06 -9.58
N TYR A 97 -1.72 -12.18 -9.12
CA TYR A 97 -2.37 -11.16 -8.31
C TYR A 97 -1.62 -10.88 -7.00
N ILE A 98 -1.20 -11.92 -6.30
CA ILE A 98 -0.46 -11.81 -5.03
C ILE A 98 0.90 -11.15 -5.26
N PHE A 99 1.65 -11.56 -6.28
CA PHE A 99 2.93 -10.94 -6.61
C PHE A 99 2.76 -9.47 -6.97
N HIS A 100 1.76 -9.15 -7.78
CA HIS A 100 1.42 -7.77 -8.14
C HIS A 100 1.12 -6.92 -6.92
N PHE A 101 0.29 -7.44 -6.01
CA PHE A 101 -0.01 -6.79 -4.73
C PHE A 101 1.27 -6.52 -3.92
N PHE A 102 2.18 -7.49 -3.80
CA PHE A 102 3.40 -7.31 -3.02
C PHE A 102 4.35 -6.28 -3.63
N ILE A 103 4.49 -6.23 -4.96
CA ILE A 103 5.28 -5.21 -5.66
C ILE A 103 4.78 -3.82 -5.26
N PHE A 104 3.48 -3.56 -5.39
CA PHE A 104 2.92 -2.28 -5.00
C PHE A 104 2.98 -2.04 -3.50
N TYR A 105 2.75 -3.05 -2.67
CA TYR A 105 2.92 -2.93 -1.22
C TYR A 105 4.31 -2.37 -0.86
N PHE A 106 5.38 -2.89 -1.48
CA PHE A 106 6.74 -2.38 -1.24
C PHE A 106 6.96 -0.96 -1.78
N ILE A 107 6.36 -0.61 -2.92
CA ILE A 107 6.40 0.78 -3.44
C ILE A 107 5.75 1.75 -2.44
N TYR A 108 4.56 1.42 -1.93
CA TYR A 108 3.88 2.23 -0.92
C TYR A 108 4.66 2.30 0.40
N LEU A 109 5.25 1.19 0.83
CA LEU A 109 6.12 1.15 2.02
C LEU A 109 7.35 2.07 1.83
N PHE A 110 7.97 2.06 0.66
CA PHE A 110 9.11 2.93 0.37
C PHE A 110 8.73 4.41 0.41
N ILE A 111 7.60 4.78 -0.21
CA ILE A 111 7.04 6.14 -0.17
C ILE A 111 6.75 6.57 1.27
N GLU A 112 6.18 5.68 2.08
CA GLU A 112 5.91 5.91 3.50
C GLU A 112 7.18 6.23 4.28
N ILE A 113 8.21 5.38 4.16
CA ILE A 113 9.52 5.59 4.80
C ILE A 113 10.12 6.92 4.38
N PHE A 114 10.10 7.24 3.09
CA PHE A 114 10.63 8.50 2.57
C PHE A 114 9.95 9.71 3.19
N PHE A 115 8.62 9.68 3.33
CA PHE A 115 7.89 10.76 4.01
C PHE A 115 8.24 10.88 5.48
N LEU A 116 8.41 9.77 6.19
CA LEU A 116 8.77 9.79 7.61
C LEU A 116 10.18 10.33 7.86
N ILE A 117 11.17 9.94 7.04
CA ILE A 117 12.55 10.45 7.16
C ILE A 117 12.59 11.96 6.96
N LYS A 118 11.82 12.48 5.99
CA LYS A 118 11.76 13.92 5.69
C LYS A 118 11.25 14.76 6.86
N ASP A 119 10.41 14.21 7.75
CA ASP A 119 9.93 14.93 8.93
C ASP A 119 10.87 14.88 10.14
N SER A 120 11.83 13.96 10.14
CA SER A 120 12.77 13.80 11.25
C SER A 120 13.96 14.76 11.19
N ARG A 121 14.14 15.48 10.07
CA ARG A 121 15.14 16.52 9.87
C ARG A 121 14.47 17.89 9.94
#